data_AF-A0A8G2CJI4-F1
#
_entry.id   AF-A0A8G2CJI4-F1
#
_cell.length_a   1.000
_cell.length_b   1.000
_cell.length_c   1.000
_cell.angle_alpha   90.00
_cell.angle_beta   90.00
_cell.angle_gamma   90.00
#
_symmetry.space_group_name_H-M   'P 1'
#
loop_
_entity.id
_entity.type
_entity.pdbx_description
1 polymer ?
#
loop_
_entity_poly.entity_id
_entity_poly.type
_entity_poly.pdbx_seq_one_letter_code
_entity_poly.pdbx_strand_id
1 'polypeptide(L)'
;MTTDNEAISRLRKTVSDILWNDWDPIGISSFSNARDEYDAYVIPICRLLAARPDQAAIYDELVHLAQDIIGLDTVDADSTSKAARKLYLLTV
;
A
#
# COMPACT_ATOMS: atom_id res chain seq x y z
N MET A 1 -27.45 7.34 0.00
CA MET A 1 -26.63 6.68 1.05
C MET A 1 -25.75 5.54 0.52
N THR A 2 -25.45 5.47 -0.79
CA THR A 2 -24.73 4.34 -1.42
C THR A 2 -23.35 4.70 -1.97
N THR A 3 -23.06 5.97 -2.24
CA THR A 3 -21.83 6.42 -2.91
C THR A 3 -20.56 6.31 -2.05
N ASP A 4 -20.66 6.55 -0.75
CA ASP A 4 -19.47 6.61 0.13
C ASP A 4 -18.88 5.22 0.39
N ASN A 5 -19.74 4.21 0.59
CA ASN A 5 -19.31 2.82 0.77
C ASN A 5 -18.67 2.24 -0.49
N GLU A 6 -19.18 2.60 -1.66
CA GLU A 6 -18.58 2.20 -2.93
C GLU A 6 -17.23 2.88 -3.17
N ALA A 7 -17.10 4.17 -2.84
CA ALA A 7 -15.84 4.89 -2.95
C ALA A 7 -14.77 4.30 -2.03
N ILE A 8 -15.14 3.97 -0.78
CA ILE A 8 -14.24 3.30 0.17
C ILE A 8 -13.84 1.92 -0.33
N SER A 9 -14.78 1.15 -0.88
CA SER A 9 -14.49 -0.17 -1.46
C SER A 9 -13.52 -0.08 -2.64
N ARG A 10 -13.73 0.89 -3.54
CA ARG A 10 -12.81 1.17 -4.66
C ARG A 10 -11.42 1.57 -4.18
N LEU A 11 -11.32 2.48 -3.20
CA LEU A 11 -10.03 2.90 -2.65
C LEU A 11 -9.27 1.72 -2.05
N ARG A 12 -9.92 0.89 -1.22
CA ARG A 12 -9.32 -0.31 -0.63
C ARG A 12 -8.82 -1.27 -1.69
N LYS A 13 -9.62 -1.52 -2.72
CA LYS A 13 -9.23 -2.39 -3.83
C LYS A 13 -8.00 -1.85 -4.57
N THR A 14 -7.98 -0.56 -4.90
CA THR A 14 -6.85 0.06 -5.59
C THR A 14 -5.59 0.05 -4.73
N VAL A 15 -5.69 0.30 -3.43
CA VAL A 15 -4.56 0.19 -2.50
C VAL A 15 -4.05 -1.25 -2.46
N SER A 16 -4.94 -2.24 -2.28
CA SER A 16 -4.57 -3.67 -2.31
C SER A 16 -3.84 -4.05 -3.61
N ASP A 17 -4.34 -3.59 -4.76
CA ASP A 17 -3.71 -3.83 -6.06
C ASP A 17 -2.31 -3.22 -6.16
N ILE A 18 -2.09 -2.01 -5.62
CA ILE A 18 -0.77 -1.37 -5.63
C ILE A 18 0.21 -2.12 -4.71
N LEU A 19 -0.22 -2.49 -3.50
CA LEU A 19 0.63 -3.23 -2.57
C LEU A 19 1.04 -4.59 -3.17
N TRP A 20 0.09 -5.28 -3.82
CA TRP A 20 0.32 -6.59 -4.43
C TRP A 20 1.18 -6.56 -5.70
N ASN A 21 0.96 -5.61 -6.61
CA ASN A 21 1.59 -5.63 -7.94
C ASN A 21 2.85 -4.76 -8.04
N ASP A 22 3.01 -3.77 -7.15
CA ASP A 22 4.06 -2.76 -7.28
C ASP A 22 5.00 -2.69 -6.08
N TRP A 23 4.52 -2.99 -4.87
CA TRP A 23 5.34 -2.91 -3.67
C TRP A 23 5.95 -4.26 -3.28
N ASP A 24 5.11 -5.27 -3.01
CA ASP A 24 5.45 -6.68 -2.67
C ASP A 24 6.91 -6.92 -2.26
N PRO A 25 7.34 -6.42 -1.10
CA PRO A 25 8.75 -6.41 -0.73
C PRO A 25 9.31 -7.82 -0.42
N ILE A 26 8.44 -8.83 -0.31
CA ILE A 26 8.81 -10.23 -0.06
C ILE A 26 8.61 -11.14 -1.29
N GLY A 27 8.12 -10.60 -2.41
CA GLY A 27 7.92 -11.36 -3.65
C GLY A 27 6.80 -12.41 -3.58
N ILE A 28 5.91 -12.32 -2.59
CA ILE A 28 4.88 -13.33 -2.35
C ILE A 28 3.72 -13.21 -3.36
N SER A 29 3.66 -12.12 -4.14
CA SER A 29 2.68 -11.93 -5.22
C SER A 29 2.73 -13.01 -6.30
N SER A 30 3.87 -13.71 -6.39
CA SER A 30 4.06 -14.89 -7.24
C SER A 30 3.17 -16.08 -6.82
N PHE A 31 2.68 -16.10 -5.57
CA PHE A 31 1.77 -17.10 -5.03
C PHE A 31 0.35 -16.54 -4.97
N SER A 32 -0.46 -16.84 -5.98
CA SER A 32 -1.84 -16.34 -6.12
C SER A 32 -2.76 -16.57 -4.90
N ASN A 33 -2.43 -17.53 -4.02
CA ASN A 33 -3.18 -17.87 -2.82
C ASN A 33 -2.75 -17.11 -1.55
N ALA A 34 -1.77 -16.20 -1.64
CA ALA A 34 -1.24 -15.44 -0.49
C ALA A 34 -1.66 -13.97 -0.50
N ARG A 35 -2.74 -13.65 -1.23
CA ARG A 35 -3.18 -12.27 -1.43
C ARG A 35 -3.70 -11.59 -0.18
N ASP A 36 -4.30 -12.37 0.70
CA ASP A 36 -4.84 -11.96 2.00
C ASP A 36 -3.76 -11.50 2.98
N GLU A 37 -2.49 -11.90 2.79
CA GLU A 37 -1.36 -11.46 3.62
C GLU A 37 -1.17 -9.93 3.64
N TYR A 38 -1.54 -9.23 2.56
CA TYR A 38 -1.45 -7.76 2.49
C TYR A 38 -2.70 -7.04 2.99
N ASP A 39 -3.81 -7.73 3.23
CA ASP A 39 -5.08 -7.09 3.60
C ASP A 39 -4.98 -6.32 4.91
N ALA A 40 -4.11 -6.77 5.82
CA ALA A 40 -3.83 -6.10 7.09
C ALA A 40 -3.29 -4.67 6.91
N TYR A 41 -2.56 -4.40 5.81
CA TYR A 41 -1.94 -3.10 5.53
C TYR A 41 -2.85 -2.15 4.74
N VAL A 42 -3.87 -2.67 4.05
CA VAL A 42 -4.77 -1.87 3.21
C VAL A 42 -5.48 -0.79 4.03
N ILE A 43 -6.01 -1.15 5.21
CA ILE A 43 -6.76 -0.20 6.05
C ILE A 43 -5.86 0.90 6.65
N PRO A 44 -4.70 0.59 7.27
CA PRO A 44 -3.72 1.60 7.67
C PRO A 44 -3.33 2.56 6.55
N ILE A 45 -3.00 2.06 5.37
CA ILE A 45 -2.63 2.90 4.22
C ILE A 45 -3.80 3.78 3.78
N CYS A 46 -5.04 3.25 3.68
CA CYS A 46 -6.20 4.09 3.39
C CYS A 46 -6.39 5.23 4.41
N ARG A 47 -6.13 4.98 5.70
CA ARG A 47 -6.20 6.01 6.75
C ARG A 47 -5.10 7.06 6.58
N LEU A 48 -3.88 6.63 6.26
CA LEU A 48 -2.79 7.53 5.94
C LEU A 48 -3.17 8.43 4.76
N LEU A 49 -3.65 7.86 3.65
CA LEU A 49 -4.04 8.62 2.46
C LEU A 49 -5.17 9.63 2.72
N ALA A 50 -6.10 9.33 3.63
CA ALA A 50 -7.16 10.25 4.02
C ALA A 50 -6.61 11.54 4.69
N ALA A 51 -5.41 11.49 5.28
CA ALA A 51 -4.71 12.64 5.84
C ALA A 51 -3.99 13.50 4.79
N ARG A 52 -4.03 13.12 3.50
CA ARG A 52 -3.32 13.79 2.39
C ARG A 52 -1.82 14.00 2.64
N PRO A 53 -1.07 12.92 2.91
CA PRO A 53 0.37 12.99 3.07
C PRO A 53 1.04 13.42 1.75
N ASP A 54 2.26 13.93 1.84
CA ASP A 54 3.11 14.01 0.66
C ASP A 54 3.62 12.61 0.25
N GLN A 55 4.20 12.50 -0.94
CA GLN A 55 4.72 11.24 -1.44
C GLN A 55 5.84 10.66 -0.56
N ALA A 56 6.64 11.52 0.09
CA ALA A 56 7.76 11.08 0.92
C ALA A 56 7.27 10.37 2.19
N ALA A 57 6.25 10.93 2.84
CA ALA A 57 5.61 10.30 4.00
C ALA A 57 4.97 8.93 3.66
N ILE A 58 4.44 8.77 2.44
CA ILE A 58 3.95 7.45 1.99
C ILE A 58 5.11 6.47 1.80
N TYR A 59 6.22 6.92 1.21
CA TYR A 59 7.42 6.08 1.04
C TYR A 59 7.94 5.61 2.40
N ASP A 60 8.06 6.53 3.37
CA ASP A 60 8.55 6.22 4.72
C ASP A 60 7.64 5.23 5.44
N GLU A 61 6.32 5.33 5.28
CA GLU A 61 5.38 4.36 5.83
C GLU A 61 5.58 2.96 5.20
N LEU A 62 5.78 2.88 3.88
CA LEU A 62 6.04 1.59 3.23
C LEU A 62 7.37 0.99 3.70
N VAL A 63 8.41 1.81 3.92
CA VAL A 63 9.66 1.35 4.53
C VAL A 63 9.42 0.83 5.94
N HIS A 64 8.68 1.58 6.77
CA HIS A 64 8.33 1.16 8.13
C HIS A 64 7.57 -0.17 8.15
N LEU A 65 6.55 -0.34 7.30
CA LEU A 65 5.82 -1.61 7.18
C LEU A 65 6.75 -2.77 6.80
N ALA A 66 7.65 -2.57 5.85
CA ALA A 66 8.60 -3.61 5.44
C ALA A 66 9.58 -3.98 6.56
N GLN A 67 10.15 -2.99 7.25
CA GLN A 67 11.23 -3.23 8.20
C GLN A 67 10.71 -3.61 9.58
N ASP A 68 9.78 -2.83 10.12
CA ASP A 68 9.37 -2.94 11.51
C ASP A 68 8.17 -3.89 11.70
N ILE A 69 7.35 -4.08 10.67
CA ILE A 69 6.17 -4.97 10.74
C ILE A 69 6.44 -6.32 10.08
N ILE A 70 7.01 -6.33 8.86
CA ILE A 70 7.33 -7.57 8.14
C ILE A 70 8.67 -8.15 8.60
N GLY A 71 9.63 -7.31 9.03
CA GLY A 71 10.93 -7.76 9.53
C GLY A 71 12.04 -7.84 8.47
N LEU A 72 11.98 -7.02 7.42
CA LEU A 72 13.03 -6.96 6.40
C LEU A 72 14.16 -6.01 6.79
N ASP A 73 15.41 -6.41 6.57
CA ASP A 73 16.57 -5.54 6.83
C ASP A 73 16.64 -4.36 5.84
N THR A 74 16.21 -4.59 4.60
CA THR A 74 16.25 -3.60 3.52
C THR A 74 15.02 -3.69 2.62
N VAL A 75 14.68 -2.60 1.94
CA VAL A 75 13.65 -2.57 0.90
C VAL A 75 14.26 -2.33 -0.47
N ASP A 76 13.57 -2.79 -1.51
CA ASP A 76 13.85 -2.35 -2.87
C ASP A 76 13.31 -0.91 -3.06
N ALA A 77 14.23 0.03 -3.27
CA ALA A 77 13.90 1.45 -3.32
C ALA A 77 13.04 1.83 -4.55
N ASP A 78 13.19 1.12 -5.66
CA ASP A 78 12.51 1.42 -6.92
C ASP A 78 11.03 1.01 -6.86
N SER A 79 10.76 -0.22 -6.42
CA SER A 79 9.41 -0.74 -6.17
C SER A 79 8.69 0.09 -5.10
N THR A 80 9.37 0.40 -3.99
CA THR A 80 8.82 1.23 -2.91
C THR A 80 8.50 2.64 -3.40
N SER A 81 9.40 3.28 -4.16
CA SER A 81 9.16 4.59 -4.78
C SER A 81 8.00 4.58 -5.78
N LYS A 82 7.91 3.52 -6.58
CA LYS A 82 6.83 3.33 -7.56
C LYS A 82 5.47 3.18 -6.86
N ALA A 83 5.40 2.36 -5.82
CA ALA A 83 4.19 2.19 -5.02
C ALA A 83 3.79 3.48 -4.31
N ALA A 84 4.73 4.17 -3.65
CA ALA A 84 4.48 5.44 -2.99
C ALA A 84 3.92 6.50 -3.95
N ARG A 85 4.50 6.61 -5.16
CA ARG A 85 3.99 7.51 -6.21
C ARG A 85 2.55 7.17 -6.62
N LYS A 86 2.24 5.89 -6.83
CA LYS A 86 0.89 5.46 -7.23
C LYS A 86 -0.14 5.76 -6.14
N LEU A 87 0.21 5.49 -4.88
CA LEU A 87 -0.62 5.80 -3.73
C LEU A 87 -0.84 7.31 -3.56
N TYR A 88 0.21 8.12 -3.73
CA TYR A 88 0.12 9.58 -3.70
C TYR A 88 -0.89 10.12 -4.72
N LEU A 89 -0.87 9.58 -5.95
CA LEU A 89 -1.80 9.97 -7.01
C LEU A 89 -3.28 9.63 -6.73
N LEU A 90 -3.59 8.86 -5.67
CA LEU A 90 -4.97 8.64 -5.21
C LEU A 90 -5.49 9.77 -4.31
N THR A 91 -4.61 10.68 -3.87
CA THR A 91 -4.94 11.77 -2.93
C THR A 91 -5.06 13.14 -3.60
N VAL A 92 -4.70 13.24 -4.88
CA VAL A 92 -4.69 14.46 -5.70
C VAL A 92 -5.99 14.69 -6.46
#